data_AF-A0A7Y3MKI1-F1
#
_entry.id   AF-A0A7Y3MKI1-F1
#
_cell.length_a   1.000
_cell.length_b   1.000
_cell.length_c   1.000
_cell.angle_alpha   90.00
_cell.angle_beta   90.00
_cell.angle_gamma   90.00
#
_symmetry.space_group_name_H-M   'P 1'
#
loop_
_entity.id
_entity.type
_entity.pdbx_description
1 polymer ?
#
loop_
_entity_poly.entity_id
_entity_poly.type
_entity_poly.pdbx_seq_one_letter_code
_entity_poly.pdbx_strand_id
1 'polypeptide(L)'
;MKRLILLLVTFSFLFISNNTKAQSYIAFPDSGAKWVNVYWGIYVSPPPFPTGWPNLGFQEKYCTNGEDTVINSLSYNKVQYCDSVYKGAVRDIAGKWYYYPKDSTNEYLLYDFTAQAGDTLYDIYCEYGPISCNNGFSNWYVDFVDSVFVGNSYRIRIHLQGGPVWIEGIGNKQGLFWEDGPNVSNYYLGLHCFSVNDTGLYSASLYPWTGFIIGGPCIPLIANTSEPDELADFFIKPNPANEFVNLSFKDQRERIIELFSISGMLLSKITTSDIEHSLNVVEIPSGVYLLKISEGNSV
;
A
#
# COMPACT_ATOMS: atom_id res chain seq x y z
N MET A 1 -54.99 48.38 -8.53
CA MET A 1 -54.52 47.73 -7.28
C MET A 1 -54.64 46.20 -7.29
N LYS A 2 -55.79 45.59 -7.63
CA LYS A 2 -55.92 44.12 -7.69
C LYS A 2 -55.00 43.39 -8.69
N ARG A 3 -54.65 44.03 -9.83
CA ARG A 3 -53.70 43.46 -10.82
C ARG A 3 -52.22 43.56 -10.40
N LEU A 4 -51.88 44.46 -9.48
CA LEU A 4 -50.51 44.63 -8.99
C LEU A 4 -50.16 43.60 -7.90
N ILE A 5 -51.17 43.21 -7.10
CA ILE A 5 -51.02 42.16 -6.07
C ILE A 5 -50.83 40.78 -6.71
N LEU A 6 -51.47 40.51 -7.85
CA LEU A 6 -51.31 39.24 -8.58
C LEU A 6 -49.90 39.04 -9.17
N LEU A 7 -49.24 40.15 -9.55
CA LEU A 7 -47.86 40.16 -10.06
C LEU A 7 -46.82 39.97 -8.94
N LEU A 8 -47.08 40.49 -7.74
CA LEU A 8 -46.21 40.27 -6.58
C LEU A 8 -46.30 38.84 -6.03
N VAL A 9 -47.48 38.21 -6.05
CA VAL A 9 -47.66 36.82 -5.60
C VAL A 9 -47.02 35.83 -6.59
N THR A 10 -47.00 36.13 -7.88
CA THR A 10 -46.31 35.29 -8.89
C THR A 10 -44.79 35.44 -8.86
N PHE A 11 -44.27 36.62 -8.49
CA PHE A 11 -42.82 36.82 -8.33
C PHE A 11 -42.29 36.17 -7.03
N SER A 12 -43.07 36.13 -5.94
CA SER A 12 -42.67 35.43 -4.72
C SER A 12 -42.66 33.90 -4.83
N PHE A 13 -43.37 33.31 -5.79
CA PHE A 13 -43.35 31.85 -6.03
C PHE A 13 -42.13 31.39 -6.85
N LEU A 14 -41.40 32.30 -7.50
CA LEU A 14 -40.18 31.98 -8.28
C LEU A 14 -38.89 31.93 -7.43
N PHE A 15 -38.95 32.33 -6.16
CA PHE A 15 -37.79 32.31 -5.25
C PHE A 15 -37.73 31.08 -4.34
N ILE A 16 -38.68 30.15 -4.44
CA ILE A 16 -38.71 28.93 -3.64
C ILE A 16 -38.59 27.73 -4.59
N SER A 17 -37.36 27.35 -4.98
CA SER A 17 -36.98 25.96 -5.36
C SER A 17 -35.65 25.80 -6.11
N ASN A 18 -34.71 26.75 -6.06
CA ASN A 18 -33.32 26.44 -6.41
C ASN A 18 -32.53 26.02 -5.17
N ASN A 19 -32.90 24.88 -4.58
CA ASN A 19 -31.92 24.09 -3.83
C ASN A 19 -31.05 23.42 -4.89
N THR A 20 -30.09 24.16 -5.45
CA THR A 20 -28.96 23.56 -6.16
C THR A 20 -28.33 22.61 -5.14
N LYS A 21 -28.53 21.30 -5.33
CA LYS A 21 -27.79 20.31 -4.57
C LYS A 21 -26.34 20.47 -4.99
N ALA A 22 -25.59 21.26 -4.22
CA ALA A 22 -24.15 21.10 -4.19
C ALA A 22 -23.90 19.61 -3.93
N GLN A 23 -23.06 19.02 -4.75
CA GLN A 23 -22.61 17.65 -4.54
C GLN A 23 -22.11 17.53 -3.10
N SER A 24 -22.57 16.52 -2.34
CA SER A 24 -22.09 16.36 -0.98
C SER A 24 -20.60 16.07 -1.02
N TYR A 25 -19.83 16.94 -0.38
CA TYR A 25 -18.41 16.76 -0.14
C TYR A 25 -18.10 15.33 0.33
N ILE A 26 -17.09 14.70 -0.27
CA ILE A 26 -16.62 13.37 0.16
C ILE A 26 -15.49 13.55 1.15
N ALA A 27 -15.82 13.35 2.43
CA ALA A 27 -14.90 13.47 3.54
C ALA A 27 -13.72 12.49 3.46
N PHE A 28 -12.68 12.80 4.23
CA PHE A 28 -11.60 11.88 4.52
C PHE A 28 -12.16 10.54 5.02
N PRO A 29 -11.76 9.40 4.43
CA PRO A 29 -12.28 8.10 4.81
C PRO A 29 -11.60 7.63 6.11
N ASP A 30 -12.24 7.96 7.23
CA ASP A 30 -11.74 7.75 8.60
C ASP A 30 -11.73 6.28 9.07
N SER A 31 -12.43 5.39 8.37
CA SER A 31 -12.50 3.98 8.72
C SER A 31 -12.53 3.05 7.51
N GLY A 32 -11.84 1.92 7.62
CA GLY A 32 -11.78 0.86 6.63
C GLY A 32 -11.08 1.26 5.33
N ALA A 33 -10.40 2.40 5.30
CA ALA A 33 -9.71 2.89 4.11
C ALA A 33 -8.32 2.26 4.00
N LYS A 34 -7.89 2.00 2.76
CA LYS A 34 -6.58 1.40 2.45
C LYS A 34 -6.00 2.03 1.20
N TRP A 35 -4.78 2.53 1.29
CA TRP A 35 -3.97 3.02 0.18
C TRP A 35 -2.77 2.12 0.01
N VAL A 36 -2.56 1.62 -1.21
CA VAL A 36 -1.37 0.84 -1.57
C VAL A 36 -0.54 1.67 -2.52
N ASN A 37 0.51 2.30 -2.00
CA ASN A 37 1.49 3.05 -2.78
C ASN A 37 2.57 2.09 -3.28
N VAL A 38 3.03 2.26 -4.51
CA VAL A 38 4.01 1.37 -5.15
C VAL A 38 5.11 2.14 -5.83
N TYR A 39 6.34 1.70 -5.59
CA TYR A 39 7.54 2.11 -6.31
C TYR A 39 7.93 1.01 -7.30
N TRP A 40 8.08 1.37 -8.57
CA TRP A 40 8.56 0.48 -9.61
C TRP A 40 9.90 0.95 -10.15
N GLY A 41 10.93 0.11 -10.12
CA GLY A 41 12.11 0.30 -10.95
C GLY A 41 11.82 -0.13 -12.39
N ILE A 42 12.34 0.59 -13.37
CA ILE A 42 12.23 0.23 -14.79
C ILE A 42 13.57 -0.32 -15.26
N TYR A 43 13.64 -1.64 -15.47
CA TYR A 43 14.81 -2.27 -16.03
C TYR A 43 14.74 -2.24 -17.54
N VAL A 44 15.66 -1.51 -18.18
CA VAL A 44 15.83 -1.53 -19.64
C VAL A 44 16.83 -2.62 -20.01
N SER A 45 16.41 -3.60 -20.81
CA SER A 45 17.35 -4.55 -21.42
C SER A 45 18.28 -3.81 -22.39
N PRO A 46 19.58 -4.18 -22.46
CA PRO A 46 20.48 -3.58 -23.43
C PRO A 46 20.02 -3.87 -24.88
N PRO A 47 20.46 -3.07 -25.87
CA PRO A 47 20.08 -3.22 -27.28
C PRO A 47 20.28 -4.65 -27.81
N PRO A 48 19.51 -5.11 -28.82
CA PRO A 48 18.73 -4.32 -29.78
C PRO A 48 17.24 -4.12 -29.44
N PHE A 49 16.73 -4.74 -28.37
CA PHE A 49 15.34 -4.60 -27.95
C PHE A 49 15.30 -4.06 -26.53
N PRO A 50 15.31 -2.73 -26.32
CA PRO A 50 15.10 -2.15 -25.01
C PRO A 50 13.63 -2.36 -24.62
N THR A 51 13.35 -3.50 -23.98
CA THR A 51 12.09 -3.72 -23.28
C THR A 51 12.29 -3.28 -21.84
N GLY A 52 11.56 -2.24 -21.44
CA GLY A 52 11.46 -1.80 -20.05
C GLY A 52 10.54 -2.74 -19.30
N TRP A 53 11.06 -3.51 -18.36
CA TRP A 53 10.23 -4.34 -17.47
C TRP A 53 10.09 -3.63 -16.13
N PRO A 54 8.86 -3.27 -15.72
CA PRO A 54 8.63 -2.74 -14.39
C PRO A 54 8.91 -3.85 -13.36
N ASN A 55 9.69 -3.53 -12.36
CA ASN A 55 9.98 -4.41 -11.23
C ASN A 55 9.59 -3.69 -9.95
N LEU A 56 8.79 -4.34 -9.11
CA LEU A 56 8.33 -3.71 -7.87
C LEU A 56 9.54 -3.57 -6.96
N GLY A 57 9.95 -2.33 -6.69
CA GLY A 57 11.01 -2.08 -5.72
C GLY A 57 10.47 -2.21 -4.31
N PHE A 58 9.42 -1.45 -3.98
CA PHE A 58 8.76 -1.54 -2.69
C PHE A 58 7.30 -1.04 -2.77
N GLN A 59 6.56 -1.26 -1.68
CA GLN A 59 5.20 -0.74 -1.51
C GLN A 59 5.01 -0.23 -0.08
N GLU A 60 4.22 0.83 0.07
CA GLU A 60 3.79 1.34 1.37
C GLU A 60 2.27 1.25 1.46
N LYS A 61 1.77 0.77 2.61
CA LYS A 61 0.34 0.52 2.80
C LYS A 61 -0.16 1.34 3.96
N TYR A 62 -1.05 2.28 3.69
CA TYR A 62 -1.67 3.10 4.73
C TYR A 62 -3.11 2.67 4.93
N CYS A 63 -3.55 2.69 6.18
CA CYS A 63 -4.88 2.28 6.58
C CYS A 63 -5.48 3.27 7.58
N THR A 64 -6.80 3.39 7.56
CA THR A 64 -7.61 3.97 8.64
C THR A 64 -8.55 2.91 9.19
N ASN A 65 -8.75 2.91 10.49
CA ASN A 65 -9.53 1.89 11.20
C ASN A 65 -10.63 2.48 12.11
N GLY A 66 -10.97 3.77 11.92
CA GLY A 66 -11.95 4.47 12.73
C GLY A 66 -11.42 4.92 14.09
N GLU A 67 -10.12 4.77 14.37
CA GLU A 67 -9.52 5.32 15.56
C GLU A 67 -9.26 6.82 15.42
N ASP A 68 -9.50 7.55 16.50
CA ASP A 68 -9.25 8.98 16.60
C ASP A 68 -8.16 9.31 17.64
N THR A 69 -7.70 10.54 17.62
CA THR A 69 -6.81 11.11 18.63
C THR A 69 -7.09 12.59 18.81
N VAL A 70 -6.70 13.13 19.97
CA VAL A 70 -6.80 14.55 20.27
C VAL A 70 -5.40 15.12 20.42
N ILE A 71 -5.05 16.09 19.57
CA ILE A 71 -3.76 16.77 19.56
C ILE A 71 -4.03 18.26 19.65
N ASN A 72 -3.44 18.95 20.63
CA ASN A 72 -3.66 20.38 20.88
C ASN A 72 -5.16 20.77 20.92
N SER A 73 -5.98 19.94 21.58
CA SER A 73 -7.43 20.10 21.72
C SER A 73 -8.25 20.02 20.41
N LEU A 74 -7.63 19.55 19.32
CA LEU A 74 -8.30 19.28 18.05
C LEU A 74 -8.40 17.77 17.84
N SER A 75 -9.53 17.30 17.29
CA SER A 75 -9.75 15.88 16.97
C SER A 75 -9.21 15.54 15.58
N TYR A 76 -8.54 14.39 15.48
CA TYR A 76 -7.97 13.85 14.25
C TYR A 76 -8.31 12.38 14.12
N ASN A 77 -8.42 11.88 12.89
CA ASN A 77 -8.48 10.46 12.59
C ASN A 77 -7.06 9.91 12.46
N LYS A 78 -6.75 8.79 13.10
CA LYS A 78 -5.43 8.18 12.98
C LYS A 78 -5.25 7.59 11.59
N VAL A 79 -4.05 7.77 11.06
CA VAL A 79 -3.52 7.04 9.91
C VAL A 79 -2.39 6.16 10.42
N GLN A 80 -2.39 4.92 9.97
CA GLN A 80 -1.39 3.93 10.34
C GLN A 80 -0.90 3.21 9.09
N TYR A 81 0.25 2.57 9.21
CA TYR A 81 0.56 1.49 8.31
C TYR A 81 -0.44 0.34 8.52
N CYS A 82 -0.74 -0.43 7.47
CA CYS A 82 -1.74 -1.50 7.56
C CYS A 82 -1.34 -2.69 8.47
N ASP A 83 -0.13 -2.67 9.05
CA ASP A 83 0.34 -3.55 10.13
C ASP A 83 0.12 -2.93 11.54
N SER A 84 -0.73 -1.90 11.62
CA SER A 84 -1.13 -1.19 12.84
C SER A 84 -0.04 -0.32 13.49
N VAL A 85 1.04 0.00 12.77
CA VAL A 85 2.02 0.98 13.24
C VAL A 85 1.50 2.39 13.01
N TYR A 86 1.30 3.16 14.08
CA TYR A 86 0.86 4.56 14.01
C TYR A 86 1.80 5.40 13.13
N LYS A 87 1.23 6.10 12.14
CA LYS A 87 1.95 6.93 11.17
C LYS A 87 1.73 8.43 11.44
N GLY A 88 0.51 8.81 11.80
CA GLY A 88 0.15 10.19 12.15
C GLY A 88 -1.36 10.33 12.21
N ALA A 89 -1.86 11.56 12.17
CA ALA A 89 -3.30 11.80 12.23
C ALA A 89 -3.75 12.85 11.20
N VAL A 90 -4.91 12.65 10.59
CA VAL A 90 -5.51 13.53 9.59
C VAL A 90 -6.78 14.16 10.14
N ARG A 91 -6.92 15.46 9.92
CA ARG A 91 -8.10 16.25 10.24
C ARG A 91 -8.64 16.88 8.98
N ASP A 92 -9.90 16.61 8.71
CA ASP A 92 -10.61 17.13 7.55
C ASP A 92 -11.49 18.31 7.96
N ILE A 93 -11.27 19.47 7.34
CA ILE A 93 -12.10 20.65 7.51
C ILE A 93 -12.60 21.10 6.14
N ALA A 94 -13.85 20.75 5.84
CA ALA A 94 -14.58 21.28 4.68
C ALA A 94 -13.80 21.14 3.36
N GLY A 95 -13.14 20.00 3.12
CA GLY A 95 -12.37 19.76 1.90
C GLY A 95 -10.87 20.04 2.01
N LYS A 96 -10.39 20.48 3.17
CA LYS A 96 -8.96 20.61 3.45
C LYS A 96 -8.52 19.55 4.43
N TRP A 97 -7.56 18.74 4.01
CA TRP A 97 -6.98 17.69 4.86
C TRP A 97 -5.69 18.21 5.45
N TYR A 98 -5.63 18.23 6.77
CA TYR A 98 -4.46 18.59 7.53
C TYR A 98 -3.87 17.34 8.16
N TYR A 99 -2.55 17.20 8.07
CA TYR A 99 -1.82 16.04 8.57
C TYR A 99 -0.90 16.45 9.71
N TYR A 100 -0.93 15.65 10.78
CA TYR A 100 -0.07 15.75 11.93
C TYR A 100 0.82 14.50 11.99
N PRO A 101 2.08 14.58 11.51
CA PRO A 101 3.00 13.44 11.54
C PRO A 101 3.28 12.98 12.97
N LYS A 102 3.47 11.67 13.17
CA LYS A 102 3.70 11.08 14.50
C LYS A 102 4.80 11.77 15.33
N ASP A 103 5.90 12.15 14.67
CA ASP A 103 7.08 12.71 15.33
C ASP A 103 7.19 14.24 15.17
N SER A 104 6.08 14.91 14.81
CA SER A 104 6.05 16.36 14.64
C SER A 104 5.39 17.09 15.80
N THR A 105 5.73 18.37 15.95
CA THR A 105 5.02 19.32 16.82
C THR A 105 4.04 20.20 16.05
N ASN A 106 3.99 20.06 14.71
CA ASN A 106 3.22 20.92 13.84
C ASN A 106 2.22 20.10 13.01
N GLU A 107 1.15 20.78 12.63
CA GLU A 107 0.18 20.33 11.63
C GLU A 107 0.54 20.95 10.27
N TYR A 108 0.35 20.20 9.20
CA TYR A 108 0.63 20.64 7.83
C TYR A 108 -0.57 20.43 6.91
N LEU A 109 -0.72 21.27 5.88
CA LEU A 109 -1.74 21.06 4.87
C LEU A 109 -1.31 19.90 3.96
N LEU A 110 -2.13 18.85 3.88
CA LEU A 110 -1.88 17.68 3.03
C LEU A 110 -2.61 17.79 1.70
N TYR A 111 -3.88 18.19 1.70
CA TYR A 111 -4.67 18.40 0.50
C TYR A 111 -5.64 19.57 0.66
N ASP A 112 -5.89 20.29 -0.42
CA ASP A 112 -6.94 21.31 -0.51
C ASP A 112 -7.86 21.02 -1.71
N PHE A 113 -8.97 20.32 -1.46
CA PHE A 113 -9.98 20.02 -2.49
C PHE A 113 -10.92 21.20 -2.78
N THR A 114 -10.73 22.33 -2.11
CA THR A 114 -11.50 23.56 -2.36
C THR A 114 -10.88 24.44 -3.43
N ALA A 115 -9.63 24.16 -3.79
CA ALA A 115 -8.87 24.92 -4.78
C ALA A 115 -9.53 24.91 -6.16
N GLN A 116 -9.41 26.03 -6.88
CA GLN A 116 -9.98 26.26 -8.20
C GLN A 116 -8.87 26.45 -9.24
N ALA A 117 -9.22 26.30 -10.52
CA ALA A 117 -8.31 26.57 -11.62
C ALA A 117 -7.72 27.99 -11.50
N GLY A 118 -6.40 28.10 -11.59
CA GLY A 118 -5.67 29.35 -11.43
C GLY A 118 -5.14 29.63 -10.01
N ASP A 119 -5.56 28.86 -9.01
CA ASP A 119 -5.04 29.00 -7.65
C ASP A 119 -3.59 28.50 -7.55
N THR A 120 -2.86 29.03 -6.57
CA THR A 120 -1.55 28.50 -6.19
C THR A 120 -1.61 27.99 -4.75
N LEU A 121 -1.25 26.73 -4.59
CA LEU A 121 -1.16 26.02 -3.32
C LEU A 121 0.28 26.06 -2.83
N TYR A 122 0.48 26.42 -1.57
CA TYR A 122 1.78 26.55 -0.95
C TYR A 122 1.93 25.60 0.22
N ASP A 123 3.16 25.15 0.45
CA ASP A 123 3.58 24.37 1.61
C ASP A 123 2.73 23.10 1.81
N ILE A 124 2.43 22.41 0.70
CA ILE A 124 1.70 21.14 0.72
C ILE A 124 2.65 20.03 1.17
N TYR A 125 2.30 19.38 2.29
CA TYR A 125 3.11 18.35 2.91
C TYR A 125 3.23 17.11 2.03
N CYS A 126 4.42 16.55 2.01
CA CYS A 126 4.75 15.32 1.31
C CYS A 126 5.93 14.62 1.98
N GLU A 127 6.05 13.31 1.80
CA GLU A 127 7.14 12.52 2.39
C GLU A 127 8.09 11.95 1.36
N TYR A 128 7.63 11.80 0.11
CA TYR A 128 8.44 11.25 -0.95
C TYR A 128 8.11 11.93 -2.28
N GLY A 129 9.12 12.48 -2.93
CA GLY A 129 8.98 13.06 -4.26
C GLY A 129 10.34 13.52 -4.79
N PRO A 130 10.76 13.11 -5.98
CA PRO A 130 12.16 13.24 -6.39
C PRO A 130 12.60 14.65 -6.78
N ILE A 131 11.65 15.54 -7.06
CA ILE A 131 11.93 16.89 -7.56
C ILE A 131 11.09 17.92 -6.79
N SER A 132 9.79 17.65 -6.62
CA SER A 132 8.84 18.64 -6.09
C SER A 132 8.66 18.61 -4.58
N CYS A 133 9.02 17.50 -3.91
CA CYS A 133 8.91 17.37 -2.47
C CYS A 133 10.23 17.78 -1.79
N ASN A 134 10.53 19.07 -1.79
CA ASN A 134 11.76 19.58 -1.22
C ASN A 134 11.59 19.85 0.28
N ASN A 135 12.41 19.24 1.12
CA ASN A 135 12.34 19.34 2.58
C ASN A 135 10.95 18.97 3.18
N GLY A 136 10.20 18.08 2.52
CA GLY A 136 8.90 17.61 2.97
C GLY A 136 7.70 18.47 2.54
N PHE A 137 7.90 19.43 1.64
CA PHE A 137 6.85 20.32 1.15
C PHE A 137 6.94 20.53 -0.36
N SER A 138 5.80 20.85 -0.96
CA SER A 138 5.64 21.16 -2.39
C SER A 138 4.69 22.34 -2.61
N ASN A 139 4.92 23.08 -3.69
CA ASN A 139 4.06 24.17 -4.15
C ASN A 139 3.48 23.80 -5.50
N TRP A 140 2.19 24.07 -5.71
CA TRP A 140 1.48 23.65 -6.90
C TRP A 140 0.61 24.76 -7.47
N TYR A 141 0.59 24.86 -8.80
CA TYR A 141 -0.38 25.67 -9.52
C TYR A 141 -1.52 24.76 -9.99
N VAL A 142 -2.76 25.16 -9.74
CA VAL A 142 -3.94 24.40 -10.18
C VAL A 142 -4.21 24.73 -11.64
N ASP A 143 -3.95 23.77 -12.53
CA ASP A 143 -4.13 23.94 -13.97
C ASP A 143 -5.63 23.94 -14.31
N PHE A 144 -6.34 22.88 -13.90
CA PHE A 144 -7.79 22.82 -14.00
C PHE A 144 -8.42 21.86 -12.99
N VAL A 145 -9.71 22.04 -12.78
CA VAL A 145 -10.54 21.21 -11.89
C VAL A 145 -11.68 20.63 -12.71
N ASP A 146 -11.85 19.31 -12.61
CA ASP A 146 -12.96 18.60 -13.23
C ASP A 146 -13.55 17.57 -12.25
N SER A 147 -14.40 16.67 -12.75
CA SER A 147 -14.97 15.59 -11.97
C SER A 147 -14.65 14.22 -12.57
N VAL A 148 -14.55 13.23 -11.70
CA VAL A 148 -14.32 11.83 -12.08
C VAL A 148 -15.33 10.94 -11.40
N PHE A 149 -15.90 9.98 -12.14
CA PHE A 149 -16.81 9.00 -11.57
C PHE A 149 -16.01 7.89 -10.87
N VAL A 150 -16.16 7.75 -9.56
CA VAL A 150 -15.44 6.77 -8.73
C VAL A 150 -16.41 6.08 -7.77
N GLY A 151 -16.48 4.75 -7.86
CA GLY A 151 -17.48 3.96 -7.16
C GLY A 151 -18.88 4.33 -7.68
N ASN A 152 -19.66 5.01 -6.83
CA ASN A 152 -21.06 5.35 -7.11
C ASN A 152 -21.32 6.86 -7.18
N SER A 153 -20.29 7.70 -7.11
CA SER A 153 -20.43 9.15 -7.14
C SER A 153 -19.37 9.79 -8.02
N TYR A 154 -19.68 10.96 -8.55
CA TYR A 154 -18.64 11.86 -9.01
C TYR A 154 -17.81 12.33 -7.81
N ARG A 155 -16.58 12.74 -8.08
CA ARG A 155 -15.64 13.31 -7.10
C ARG A 155 -14.90 14.47 -7.76
N ILE A 156 -14.54 15.48 -6.98
CA ILE A 156 -13.66 16.55 -7.49
C ILE A 156 -12.31 15.94 -7.85
N ARG A 157 -11.77 16.33 -9.00
CA ARG A 157 -10.43 15.99 -9.44
C ARG A 157 -9.67 17.24 -9.82
N ILE A 158 -8.51 17.42 -9.20
CA ILE A 158 -7.66 18.59 -9.34
C ILE A 158 -6.40 18.16 -10.09
N HIS A 159 -6.09 18.86 -11.17
CA HIS A 159 -4.87 18.64 -11.96
C HIS A 159 -3.89 19.76 -11.65
N LEU A 160 -2.73 19.40 -11.12
CA LEU A 160 -1.68 20.34 -10.77
C LEU A 160 -0.68 20.43 -11.93
N GLN A 161 -0.24 21.64 -12.23
CA GLN A 161 0.61 21.91 -13.39
C GLN A 161 1.93 21.13 -13.31
N GLY A 162 2.15 20.24 -14.28
CA GLY A 162 3.34 19.37 -14.32
C GLY A 162 3.46 18.44 -13.10
N GLY A 163 2.35 18.21 -12.39
CA GLY A 163 2.33 17.60 -11.07
C GLY A 163 1.35 16.45 -10.92
N PRO A 164 0.98 16.13 -9.67
CA PRO A 164 0.06 15.06 -9.38
C PRO A 164 -1.37 15.43 -9.79
N VAL A 165 -2.21 14.40 -9.76
CA VAL A 165 -3.66 14.56 -9.86
C VAL A 165 -4.27 14.10 -8.54
N TRP A 166 -5.03 14.98 -7.91
CA TRP A 166 -5.73 14.69 -6.65
C TRP A 166 -7.19 14.37 -6.91
N ILE A 167 -7.74 13.41 -6.18
CA ILE A 167 -9.15 13.03 -6.22
C ILE A 167 -9.74 13.13 -4.82
N GLU A 168 -10.82 13.87 -4.69
CA GLU A 168 -11.57 14.05 -3.44
C GLU A 168 -11.92 12.70 -2.80
N GLY A 169 -11.75 12.58 -1.48
CA GLY A 169 -11.97 11.33 -0.76
C GLY A 169 -10.98 10.20 -1.10
N ILE A 170 -9.90 10.48 -1.84
CA ILE A 170 -8.83 9.53 -2.17
C ILE A 170 -7.45 10.13 -1.89
N GLY A 171 -7.22 11.40 -2.23
CA GLY A 171 -5.89 12.03 -2.18
C GLY A 171 -5.17 11.93 -3.53
N ASN A 172 -3.85 11.83 -3.49
CA ASN A 172 -3.00 11.83 -4.68
C ASN A 172 -2.98 10.47 -5.41
N LYS A 173 -3.14 10.50 -6.73
CA LYS A 173 -2.98 9.33 -7.62
C LYS A 173 -1.58 8.71 -7.64
N GLN A 174 -0.54 9.38 -7.14
CA GLN A 174 0.80 8.79 -6.96
C GLN A 174 1.07 8.20 -5.57
N GLY A 175 0.19 8.45 -4.60
CA GLY A 175 0.26 7.86 -3.27
C GLY A 175 -0.12 8.84 -2.17
N LEU A 176 -0.71 8.36 -1.08
CA LEU A 176 -1.32 9.21 -0.05
C LEU A 176 -0.42 10.34 0.51
N PHE A 177 0.89 10.09 0.64
CA PHE A 177 1.87 11.08 1.12
C PHE A 177 2.99 11.31 0.09
N TRP A 178 2.81 10.85 -1.14
CA TRP A 178 3.82 10.92 -2.18
C TRP A 178 3.47 12.04 -3.15
N GLU A 179 4.49 12.68 -3.69
CA GLU A 179 4.38 13.73 -4.71
C GLU A 179 5.14 13.29 -5.95
N ASP A 180 4.55 13.53 -7.11
CA ASP A 180 5.19 13.27 -8.39
C ASP A 180 5.29 14.58 -9.15
N GLY A 181 6.52 14.97 -9.42
CA GLY A 181 6.83 15.89 -10.50
C GLY A 181 7.17 15.11 -11.76
N PRO A 182 7.59 15.79 -12.84
CA PRO A 182 8.06 15.10 -14.03
C PRO A 182 9.24 14.19 -13.68
N ASN A 183 9.06 12.87 -13.79
CA ASN A 183 10.11 11.91 -13.53
C ASN A 183 10.91 11.64 -14.82
N VAL A 184 12.20 12.01 -14.81
CA VAL A 184 13.16 11.75 -15.89
C VAL A 184 14.07 10.54 -15.61
N SER A 185 13.82 9.84 -14.51
CA SER A 185 14.55 8.65 -14.07
C SER A 185 13.77 7.37 -14.39
N ASN A 186 14.46 6.23 -14.42
CA ASN A 186 13.87 4.91 -14.70
C ASN A 186 13.13 4.31 -13.49
N TYR A 187 12.18 5.04 -12.91
CA TYR A 187 11.24 4.49 -11.93
C TYR A 187 9.87 5.15 -12.02
N TYR A 188 8.89 4.58 -11.33
CA TYR A 188 7.54 5.09 -11.30
C TYR A 188 6.97 5.00 -9.87
N LEU A 189 6.26 6.06 -9.46
CA LEU A 189 5.54 6.16 -8.20
C LEU A 189 4.05 6.19 -8.48
N GLY A 190 3.27 5.37 -7.77
CA GLY A 190 1.84 5.27 -8.02
C GLY A 190 1.05 4.90 -6.79
N LEU A 191 -0.17 5.44 -6.68
CA LEU A 191 -1.21 4.81 -5.89
C LEU A 191 -1.71 3.61 -6.72
N HIS A 192 -1.29 2.40 -6.35
CA HIS A 192 -1.71 1.19 -7.07
C HIS A 192 -3.21 0.99 -6.97
N CYS A 193 -3.74 1.08 -5.74
CA CYS A 193 -5.17 1.04 -5.49
C CYS A 193 -5.55 1.78 -4.21
N PHE A 194 -6.83 2.13 -4.14
CA PHE A 194 -7.48 2.63 -2.94
C PHE A 194 -8.84 1.93 -2.76
N SER A 195 -9.13 1.51 -1.54
CA SER A 195 -10.39 0.87 -1.16
C SER A 195 -10.93 1.38 0.16
N VAL A 196 -12.24 1.30 0.34
CA VAL A 196 -12.92 1.50 1.62
C VAL A 196 -13.76 0.27 1.92
N ASN A 197 -13.63 -0.30 3.13
CA ASN A 197 -14.27 -1.55 3.54
C ASN A 197 -14.06 -2.67 2.52
N ASP A 198 -12.81 -2.83 2.08
CA ASP A 198 -12.38 -3.79 1.05
C ASP A 198 -13.13 -3.69 -0.29
N THR A 199 -13.81 -2.58 -0.56
CA THR A 199 -14.35 -2.24 -1.88
C THR A 199 -13.38 -1.31 -2.59
N GLY A 200 -12.72 -1.79 -3.65
CA GLY A 200 -11.79 -1.03 -4.47
C GLY A 200 -12.50 0.09 -5.24
N LEU A 201 -12.12 1.33 -4.95
CA LEU A 201 -12.69 2.54 -5.53
C LEU A 201 -11.78 3.12 -6.62
N TYR A 202 -10.47 3.03 -6.44
CA TYR A 202 -9.50 3.48 -7.41
C TYR A 202 -8.44 2.42 -7.65
N SER A 203 -8.01 2.32 -8.90
CA SER A 203 -6.87 1.52 -9.31
C SER A 203 -6.14 2.24 -10.42
N ALA A 204 -4.82 2.34 -10.29
CA ALA A 204 -3.99 2.83 -11.37
C ALA A 204 -3.80 1.69 -12.39
N SER A 205 -4.31 1.89 -13.61
CA SER A 205 -3.97 1.05 -14.77
C SER A 205 -2.56 1.42 -15.21
N LEU A 206 -1.56 0.94 -14.47
CA LEU A 206 -0.16 1.24 -14.77
C LEU A 206 0.35 0.40 -15.92
N TYR A 207 -0.18 -0.82 -16.08
CA TYR A 207 0.12 -1.70 -17.20
C TYR A 207 -1.10 -2.60 -17.51
N PRO A 208 -1.43 -2.84 -18.80
CA PRO A 208 -2.58 -3.66 -19.20
C PRO A 208 -2.58 -5.10 -18.67
N TRP A 209 -1.43 -5.58 -18.19
CA TRP A 209 -1.19 -6.98 -17.84
C TRP A 209 -1.33 -7.28 -16.34
N THR A 210 -1.44 -6.28 -15.47
CA THR A 210 -1.54 -6.51 -14.00
C THR A 210 -2.96 -6.76 -13.51
N GLY A 211 -3.89 -7.12 -14.42
CA GLY A 211 -5.21 -7.70 -14.14
C GLY A 211 -5.81 -7.39 -12.77
N PHE A 212 -6.32 -6.18 -12.56
CA PHE A 212 -7.08 -5.83 -11.36
C PHE A 212 -8.50 -5.38 -11.74
N ILE A 213 -9.47 -5.71 -10.87
CA ILE A 213 -10.90 -5.49 -11.08
C ILE A 213 -11.38 -4.41 -10.09
N ILE A 214 -11.84 -3.27 -10.63
CA ILE A 214 -12.61 -2.28 -9.87
C ILE A 214 -13.80 -2.98 -9.17
N GLY A 215 -13.97 -2.77 -7.87
CA GLY A 215 -15.00 -3.45 -7.05
C GLY A 215 -14.51 -4.64 -6.21
N GLY A 216 -13.25 -5.08 -6.34
CA GLY A 216 -12.61 -6.05 -5.43
C GLY A 216 -11.73 -5.40 -4.34
N PRO A 217 -11.23 -6.16 -3.35
CA PRO A 217 -10.34 -5.64 -2.32
C PRO A 217 -9.04 -5.08 -2.92
N CYS A 218 -8.54 -3.97 -2.36
CA CYS A 218 -7.22 -3.45 -2.72
C CYS A 218 -6.16 -4.40 -2.12
N ILE A 219 -5.74 -5.37 -2.93
CA ILE A 219 -4.79 -6.41 -2.55
C ILE A 219 -3.38 -5.87 -2.82
N PRO A 220 -2.46 -5.90 -1.82
CA PRO A 220 -1.08 -5.55 -2.06
C PRO A 220 -0.44 -6.51 -3.05
N LEU A 221 0.46 -6.00 -3.88
CA LEU A 221 1.18 -6.86 -4.82
C LEU A 221 2.07 -7.80 -4.02
N ILE A 222 1.88 -9.11 -4.21
CA ILE A 222 2.74 -10.15 -3.65
C ILE A 222 4.01 -10.15 -4.49
N ALA A 223 5.02 -9.41 -4.07
CA ALA A 223 6.30 -9.33 -4.79
C ALA A 223 7.38 -10.25 -4.24
N ASN A 224 7.17 -10.88 -3.07
CA ASN A 224 8.08 -11.90 -2.59
C ASN A 224 7.45 -12.73 -1.47
N THR A 225 7.79 -14.01 -1.41
CA THR A 225 7.87 -14.73 -0.13
C THR A 225 9.23 -14.38 0.46
N SER A 226 9.29 -13.84 1.68
CA SER A 226 10.56 -13.76 2.38
C SER A 226 11.20 -15.16 2.39
N GLU A 227 12.39 -15.32 1.82
CA GLU A 227 13.23 -16.45 2.20
C GLU A 227 13.44 -16.29 3.72
N PRO A 228 13.09 -17.28 4.56
CA PRO A 228 13.37 -17.15 5.98
C PRO A 228 14.87 -16.95 6.16
N ASP A 229 15.25 -15.86 6.84
CA ASP A 229 16.64 -15.47 7.16
C ASP A 229 17.33 -16.44 8.15
N GLU A 230 16.92 -17.71 8.20
CA GLU A 230 17.60 -18.76 8.94
C GLU A 230 18.11 -19.80 7.94
N LEU A 231 19.36 -19.63 7.51
CA LEU A 231 20.18 -20.77 7.12
C LEU A 231 20.02 -21.82 8.22
N ALA A 232 19.49 -22.98 7.86
CA ALA A 232 19.21 -24.06 8.80
C ALA A 232 20.36 -24.24 9.80
N ASP A 233 20.06 -24.42 11.09
CA ASP A 233 21.03 -24.58 12.19
C ASP A 233 21.87 -25.87 12.10
N PHE A 234 21.87 -26.51 10.94
CA PHE A 234 22.57 -27.75 10.66
C PHE A 234 23.10 -27.80 9.23
N PHE A 235 24.17 -28.56 9.03
CA PHE A 235 24.73 -28.89 7.73
C PHE A 235 24.49 -30.37 7.42
N ILE A 236 24.18 -30.66 6.16
CA ILE A 236 23.99 -32.02 5.66
C ILE A 236 25.00 -32.31 4.55
N LYS A 237 25.78 -33.40 4.67
CA LYS A 237 26.78 -33.79 3.67
C LYS A 237 27.13 -35.28 3.69
N PRO A 238 27.47 -35.89 2.55
CA PRO A 238 27.25 -35.35 1.20
C PRO A 238 25.77 -35.44 0.82
N ASN A 239 25.32 -34.57 -0.08
CA ASN A 239 24.04 -34.72 -0.78
C ASN A 239 24.32 -34.46 -2.27
N PRO A 240 24.28 -35.48 -3.15
CA PRO A 240 23.85 -36.88 -2.90
C PRO A 240 24.81 -37.72 -2.04
N ALA A 241 24.31 -38.80 -1.42
CA ALA A 241 25.08 -39.76 -0.62
C ALA A 241 24.89 -41.20 -1.11
N ASN A 242 25.95 -42.01 -0.97
CA ASN A 242 25.93 -43.44 -1.35
C ASN A 242 25.89 -44.39 -0.15
N GLU A 243 26.52 -44.02 0.96
CA GLU A 243 26.64 -44.89 2.14
C GLU A 243 26.15 -44.21 3.41
N PHE A 244 26.63 -42.99 3.66
CA PHE A 244 26.28 -42.22 4.84
C PHE A 244 25.91 -40.78 4.48
N VAL A 245 24.91 -40.26 5.20
CA VAL A 245 24.59 -38.83 5.26
C VAL A 245 24.98 -38.33 6.64
N ASN A 246 25.86 -37.34 6.70
CA ASN A 246 26.30 -36.73 7.95
C ASN A 246 25.54 -35.43 8.20
N LEU A 247 25.08 -35.28 9.43
CA LEU A 247 24.36 -34.14 9.96
C LEU A 247 25.23 -33.49 11.03
N SER A 248 25.56 -32.22 10.84
CA SER A 248 26.36 -31.41 11.76
C SER A 248 25.49 -30.29 12.33
N PHE A 249 25.31 -30.25 13.64
CA PHE A 249 24.49 -29.28 14.36
C PHE A 249 25.37 -28.26 15.10
N LYS A 250 24.82 -27.09 15.46
CA LYS A 250 25.58 -26.07 16.22
C LYS A 250 25.67 -26.34 17.72
N ASP A 251 24.78 -27.15 18.28
CA ASP A 251 24.64 -27.37 19.72
C ASP A 251 24.18 -28.80 20.05
N GLN A 252 24.14 -29.12 21.35
CA GLN A 252 23.73 -30.43 21.89
C GLN A 252 22.26 -30.46 22.33
N ARG A 253 21.37 -29.71 21.68
CA ARG A 253 19.92 -29.83 21.95
C ARG A 253 19.41 -31.18 21.46
N GLU A 254 18.43 -31.74 22.18
CA GLU A 254 17.74 -32.95 21.72
C GLU A 254 16.93 -32.65 20.46
N ARG A 255 17.11 -33.50 19.45
CA ARG A 255 16.53 -33.40 18.12
C ARG A 255 15.95 -34.75 17.72
N ILE A 256 14.86 -34.69 16.96
CA ILE A 256 14.25 -35.84 16.29
C ILE A 256 14.56 -35.70 14.79
N ILE A 257 15.23 -36.70 14.23
CA ILE A 257 15.58 -36.80 12.82
C ILE A 257 14.68 -37.86 12.19
N GLU A 258 13.88 -37.47 11.21
CA GLU A 258 12.91 -38.33 10.51
C GLU A 258 13.24 -38.35 9.01
N LEU A 259 13.46 -39.54 8.45
CA LEU A 259 13.69 -39.73 7.01
C LEU A 259 12.42 -40.30 6.38
N PHE A 260 11.95 -39.65 5.32
CA PHE A 260 10.78 -40.06 4.55
C PHE A 260 11.15 -40.35 3.10
N SER A 261 10.45 -41.31 2.51
CA SER A 261 10.37 -41.43 1.05
C SER A 261 9.63 -40.24 0.44
N ILE A 262 9.77 -40.04 -0.87
CA ILE A 262 9.07 -38.97 -1.60
C ILE A 262 7.54 -39.08 -1.55
N SER A 263 6.99 -40.26 -1.26
CA SER A 263 5.54 -40.45 -1.06
C SER A 263 5.07 -40.13 0.37
N GLY A 264 5.98 -39.68 1.25
CA GLY A 264 5.69 -39.33 2.64
C GLY A 264 5.71 -40.52 3.61
N MET A 265 6.09 -41.72 3.17
CA MET A 265 6.26 -42.88 4.07
C MET A 265 7.53 -42.71 4.92
N LEU A 266 7.40 -42.82 6.25
CA LEU A 266 8.50 -42.78 7.21
C LEU A 266 9.38 -44.04 7.07
N LEU A 267 10.68 -43.85 6.88
CA LEU A 267 11.66 -44.91 6.70
C LEU A 267 12.56 -45.09 7.92
N SER A 268 12.91 -43.99 8.60
CA SER A 268 13.74 -43.99 9.79
C SER A 268 13.39 -42.82 10.70
N LYS A 269 13.52 -43.04 12.01
CA LYS A 269 13.33 -42.04 13.06
C LYS A 269 14.36 -42.24 14.15
N ILE A 270 15.12 -41.19 14.46
CA ILE A 270 16.20 -41.20 15.43
C ILE A 270 16.06 -39.99 16.34
N THR A 271 16.28 -40.17 17.64
CA THR A 271 16.43 -39.08 18.59
C THR A 271 17.90 -38.98 18.98
N THR A 272 18.48 -37.79 18.89
CA THR A 272 19.89 -37.55 19.26
C THR A 272 20.07 -36.15 19.84
N SER A 273 21.06 -35.99 20.71
CA SER A 273 21.58 -34.69 21.17
C SER A 273 23.03 -34.48 20.74
N ASP A 274 23.52 -35.29 19.79
CA ASP A 274 24.89 -35.22 19.29
C ASP A 274 25.05 -34.03 18.32
N ILE A 275 26.25 -33.43 18.36
CA ILE A 275 26.64 -32.36 17.41
C ILE A 275 26.86 -32.94 16.01
N GLU A 276 27.34 -34.18 15.92
CA GLU A 276 27.58 -34.87 14.65
C GLU A 276 26.83 -36.21 14.67
N HIS A 277 26.01 -36.45 13.66
CA HIS A 277 25.28 -37.70 13.51
C HIS A 277 25.37 -38.24 12.08
N SER A 278 25.64 -39.54 11.95
CA SER A 278 25.75 -40.20 10.65
C SER A 278 24.59 -41.16 10.44
N LEU A 279 23.77 -40.91 9.42
CA LEU A 279 22.70 -41.79 8.98
C LEU A 279 23.23 -42.74 7.91
N ASN A 280 23.11 -44.05 8.15
CA ASN A 280 23.41 -45.07 7.14
C ASN A 280 22.25 -45.16 6.12
N VAL A 281 22.57 -45.01 4.83
CA VAL A 281 21.62 -45.05 3.71
C VAL A 281 21.90 -46.18 2.73
N VAL A 282 22.84 -47.09 3.02
CA VAL A 282 23.24 -48.19 2.11
C VAL A 282 22.07 -49.11 1.75
N GLU A 283 21.18 -49.38 2.70
CA GLU A 283 20.03 -50.28 2.49
C GLU A 283 18.81 -49.58 1.88
N ILE A 284 18.92 -48.28 1.62
CA ILE A 284 17.84 -47.46 1.07
C ILE A 284 17.99 -47.44 -0.46
N PRO A 285 16.92 -47.74 -1.23
CA PRO A 285 16.98 -47.66 -2.69
C PRO A 285 17.44 -46.30 -3.21
N SER A 286 18.02 -46.24 -4.41
CA SER A 286 18.38 -44.95 -5.02
C SER A 286 17.13 -44.13 -5.32
N GLY A 287 17.10 -42.87 -4.88
CA GLY A 287 15.94 -41.99 -5.05
C GLY A 287 16.08 -40.65 -4.34
N VAL A 288 14.99 -39.88 -4.34
CA VAL A 288 14.88 -38.62 -3.59
C VAL A 288 14.14 -38.89 -2.28
N TYR A 289 14.67 -38.35 -1.19
CA TYR A 289 14.15 -38.52 0.16
C TYR A 289 13.98 -37.17 0.83
N LEU A 290 13.05 -37.09 1.78
CA LEU A 290 12.81 -35.91 2.59
C LEU A 290 13.35 -36.16 3.99
N LEU A 291 14.24 -35.28 4.46
CA LEU A 291 14.74 -35.30 5.83
C LEU A 291 14.04 -34.19 6.61
N LYS A 292 13.45 -34.53 7.75
CA LYS A 292 12.86 -33.59 8.69
C LYS A 292 13.62 -33.66 10.00
N ILE A 293 13.94 -32.50 10.55
CA ILE A 293 14.60 -32.36 11.86
C ILE A 293 13.69 -31.51 12.74
N SER A 294 13.46 -31.93 13.98
CA SER A 294 12.61 -31.22 14.94
C SER A 294 13.32 -31.12 16.28
N GLU A 295 13.32 -29.95 16.90
CA GLU A 295 13.94 -29.71 18.20
C GLU A 295 12.92 -29.87 19.33
N GLY A 296 13.34 -30.41 20.47
CA GLY A 296 12.47 -30.66 21.61
C GLY A 296 11.73 -29.41 22.10
N ASN A 297 10.40 -29.51 22.13
CA ASN A 297 9.37 -28.53 22.50
C ASN A 297 9.07 -27.39 21.50
N SER A 298 8.34 -27.73 20.44
CA SER A 298 7.14 -26.98 20.03
C SER A 298 6.22 -27.90 19.20
N VAL A 299 4.98 -28.02 19.69
CA VAL A 299 3.72 -28.56 19.12
C VAL A 299 3.79 -29.36 17.82
#